data_AF-A0A1Z8Z388-F1
#
_entry.id   AF-A0A1Z8Z388-F1
#
_cell.length_a   1.000
_cell.length_b   1.000
_cell.length_c   1.000
_cell.angle_alpha   90.00
_cell.angle_beta   90.00
_cell.angle_gamma   90.00
#
_symmetry.space_group_name_H-M   'P 1'
#
loop_
_entity.id
_entity.type
_entity.pdbx_description
1 polymer ?
#
loop_
_entity_poly.entity_id
_entity_poly.type
_entity_poly.pdbx_seq_one_letter_code
_entity_poly.pdbx_strand_id
1 'polypeptide(L)'
;MKATEGADGTVFYIDRDSIKKEGSLLRVWELQDLKEKGPLDEKSRRVLVEYDSKAERRRVLSFSFHAEQMGAGVTLKADQTPGKWTMIAPNTTASVAFQVATALKTPLKKASALPPPPPPPSTPTQSEVDQNVAEDTVVNSSNDKIEENKN
;
A
#
# COMPACT_ATOMS: atom_id res chain seq x y z
N MET A 1 15.83 -5.41 -5.82
CA MET A 1 17.13 -4.83 -6.24
C MET A 1 17.06 -3.32 -6.17
N LYS A 2 18.18 -2.60 -5.94
CA LYS A 2 18.23 -1.15 -6.18
C LYS A 2 18.14 -0.89 -7.69
N ALA A 3 17.21 -0.04 -8.11
CA ALA A 3 17.01 0.36 -9.49
C ALA A 3 17.71 1.69 -9.79
N THR A 4 17.53 2.69 -8.93
CA THR A 4 18.13 4.02 -9.07
C THR A 4 18.02 4.80 -7.76
N GLU A 5 18.61 5.99 -7.71
CA GLU A 5 18.53 6.94 -6.58
C GLU A 5 18.18 8.32 -7.12
N GLY A 6 17.23 8.99 -6.47
CA GLY A 6 16.81 10.35 -6.79
C GLY A 6 17.80 11.39 -6.28
N ALA A 7 17.71 12.61 -6.81
CA ALA A 7 18.54 13.73 -6.33
C ALA A 7 18.25 14.12 -4.87
N ASP A 8 17.06 13.77 -4.37
CA ASP A 8 16.63 13.90 -2.97
C ASP A 8 17.23 12.81 -2.05
N GLY A 9 17.99 11.86 -2.59
CA GLY A 9 18.53 10.71 -1.88
C GLY A 9 17.51 9.58 -1.67
N THR A 10 16.31 9.67 -2.25
CA THR A 10 15.34 8.57 -2.22
C THR A 10 15.87 7.41 -3.07
N VAL A 11 15.99 6.23 -2.48
CA VAL A 11 16.44 5.03 -3.18
C VAL A 11 15.25 4.25 -3.69
N PHE A 12 15.25 3.94 -4.99
CA PHE A 12 14.17 3.22 -5.65
C PHE A 12 14.60 1.79 -5.88
N TYR A 13 13.79 0.86 -5.42
CA TYR A 13 13.98 -0.57 -5.54
C TYR A 13 12.88 -1.17 -6.40
N ILE A 14 13.26 -2.19 -7.18
CA ILE A 14 12.34 -3.03 -7.95
C ILE A 14 12.38 -4.45 -7.39
N ASP A 15 11.21 -5.00 -7.11
CA ASP A 15 11.03 -6.41 -6.79
C ASP A 15 10.96 -7.22 -8.09
N ARG A 16 12.08 -7.84 -8.44
CA ARG A 16 12.22 -8.63 -9.67
C ARG A 16 11.28 -9.84 -9.68
N ASP A 17 11.06 -10.43 -8.52
CA ASP A 17 10.28 -11.67 -8.39
C ASP A 17 8.78 -11.38 -8.53
N SER A 18 8.38 -10.13 -8.32
CA SER A 18 7.01 -9.67 -8.52
C SER A 18 6.65 -9.34 -9.97
N ILE A 19 7.63 -9.32 -10.89
CA ILE A 19 7.40 -8.92 -12.27
C ILE A 19 6.47 -9.92 -12.96
N LYS A 20 5.31 -9.43 -13.38
CA LYS A 20 4.33 -10.18 -14.16
C LYS A 20 4.10 -9.49 -15.49
N LYS A 21 4.28 -10.22 -16.59
CA LYS A 21 4.05 -9.71 -17.94
C LYS A 21 2.85 -10.39 -18.59
N GLU A 22 1.94 -9.60 -19.14
CA GLU A 22 0.74 -10.05 -19.83
C GLU A 22 0.60 -9.24 -21.13
N GLY A 23 1.02 -9.82 -22.26
CA GLY A 23 1.08 -9.11 -23.54
C GLY A 23 2.04 -7.92 -23.51
N SER A 24 1.51 -6.71 -23.72
CA SER A 24 2.27 -5.44 -23.63
C SER A 24 2.28 -4.84 -22.22
N LEU A 25 1.49 -5.39 -21.30
CA LEU A 25 1.38 -4.91 -19.93
C LEU A 25 2.41 -5.61 -19.03
N LEU A 26 3.01 -4.85 -18.13
CA LEU A 26 4.00 -5.30 -17.17
C LEU A 26 3.63 -4.76 -15.79
N ARG A 27 3.38 -5.64 -14.82
CA ARG A 27 3.10 -5.28 -13.42
C ARG A 27 4.32 -5.58 -12.56
N VAL A 28 4.66 -4.68 -11.66
CA VAL A 28 5.81 -4.83 -10.76
C VAL A 28 5.60 -4.06 -9.46
N TRP A 29 6.09 -4.63 -8.35
CA TRP A 29 6.22 -3.92 -7.09
C TRP A 29 7.51 -3.10 -7.06
N GLU A 30 7.34 -1.84 -6.70
CA GLU A 30 8.40 -0.89 -6.42
C GLU A 30 8.40 -0.53 -4.94
N LEU A 31 9.58 -0.25 -4.41
CA LEU A 31 9.77 0.26 -3.07
C LEU A 31 10.64 1.51 -3.14
N GLN A 32 10.14 2.61 -2.60
CA GLN A 32 10.82 3.88 -2.48
C GLN A 32 11.23 4.02 -1.02
N ASP A 33 12.52 4.10 -0.77
CA ASP A 33 13.07 4.31 0.56
C ASP A 33 13.55 5.75 0.65
N LEU A 34 12.86 6.54 1.48
CA LEU A 34 13.06 7.98 1.53
C LEU A 34 14.18 8.29 2.52
N LYS A 35 15.09 9.18 2.11
CA LYS A 35 16.16 9.69 2.98
C LYS A 35 15.60 10.53 4.13
N GLU A 36 14.62 11.37 3.81
CA GLU A 36 13.90 12.21 4.76
C GLU A 36 12.45 11.77 4.86
N LYS A 37 11.79 12.10 5.98
CA LYS A 37 10.38 11.76 6.14
C LYS A 37 9.53 12.50 5.11
N GLY A 38 8.59 11.78 4.52
CA GLY A 38 7.60 12.35 3.62
C GLY A 38 6.51 13.14 4.37
N PRO A 39 5.53 13.69 3.62
CA PRO A 39 4.50 14.56 4.18
C PRO A 39 3.57 13.90 5.21
N LEU A 40 3.52 12.58 5.27
CA LEU A 40 2.73 11.81 6.23
C LEU A 40 3.62 11.17 7.30
N ASP A 41 4.83 11.69 7.52
CA ASP A 41 5.86 11.10 8.37
C ASP A 41 6.36 9.72 7.88
N GLU A 42 6.09 9.35 6.62
CA GLU A 42 6.52 8.08 6.06
C GLU A 42 8.01 8.08 5.71
N LYS A 43 8.69 6.95 5.93
CA LYS A 43 10.09 6.74 5.54
C LYS A 43 10.22 5.80 4.35
N SER A 44 9.16 5.08 4.00
CA SER A 44 9.16 4.28 2.78
C SER A 44 7.78 4.15 2.18
N ARG A 45 7.74 3.89 0.88
CA ARG A 45 6.52 3.73 0.09
C ARG A 45 6.65 2.49 -0.77
N ARG A 46 5.65 1.62 -0.70
CA ARG A 46 5.55 0.45 -1.58
C ARG A 46 4.44 0.70 -2.59
N VAL A 47 4.73 0.50 -3.88
CA VAL A 47 3.82 0.86 -4.97
C VAL A 47 3.74 -0.28 -5.97
N LEU A 48 2.53 -0.74 -6.30
CA LEU A 48 2.29 -1.65 -7.41
C LEU A 48 2.03 -0.82 -8.65
N VAL A 49 2.90 -0.94 -9.64
CA VAL A 49 2.82 -0.18 -10.88
C VAL A 49 2.52 -1.13 -12.03
N GLU A 50 1.62 -0.72 -12.92
CA GLU A 50 1.44 -1.34 -14.21
C GLU A 50 1.97 -0.41 -15.31
N TYR A 51 2.78 -0.98 -16.19
CA TYR A 51 3.40 -0.35 -17.32
C TYR A 51 2.81 -0.91 -18.61
N ASP A 52 2.51 -0.02 -19.56
CA ASP A 52 2.17 -0.39 -20.93
C ASP A 52 3.39 -0.11 -21.82
N SER A 53 4.07 -1.18 -22.20
CA SER A 53 5.32 -1.10 -22.97
C SER A 53 5.10 -0.60 -24.40
N LYS A 54 3.86 -0.66 -24.92
CA LYS A 54 3.53 -0.22 -26.28
C LYS A 54 3.22 1.27 -26.35
N ALA A 55 2.59 1.80 -25.30
CA ALA A 55 2.18 3.19 -25.22
C ALA A 55 3.05 4.05 -24.27
N GLU A 56 4.13 3.48 -23.71
CA GLU A 56 5.08 4.14 -22.81
C GLU A 56 4.41 4.93 -21.67
N ARG A 57 3.39 4.30 -21.08
CA ARG A 57 2.58 4.87 -20.00
C ARG A 57 2.57 3.94 -18.79
N ARG A 58 2.32 4.53 -17.63
CA ARG A 58 2.21 3.83 -16.35
C ARG A 58 0.94 4.22 -15.60
N ARG A 59 0.45 3.31 -14.76
CA ARG A 59 -0.55 3.62 -13.72
C ARG A 59 -0.17 2.93 -12.42
N VAL A 60 -0.50 3.56 -11.31
CA VAL A 60 -0.39 2.95 -9.98
C VAL A 60 -1.66 2.13 -9.74
N LEU A 61 -1.50 0.84 -9.46
CA LEU A 61 -2.61 -0.05 -9.10
C LEU A 61 -2.88 -0.03 -7.60
N SER A 62 -1.83 0.09 -6.79
CA SER A 62 -1.93 0.14 -5.34
C SER A 62 -0.70 0.82 -4.76
N PHE A 63 -0.84 1.44 -3.59
CA PHE A 63 0.28 1.92 -2.80
C PHE A 63 0.04 1.74 -1.30
N SER A 64 1.14 1.73 -0.55
CA SER A 64 1.15 1.76 0.91
C SER A 64 2.35 2.57 1.40
N PHE A 65 2.15 3.46 2.37
CA PHE A 65 3.16 4.30 2.98
C PHE A 65 3.42 3.82 4.40
N HIS A 66 4.69 3.74 4.77
CA HIS A 66 5.13 3.09 6.00
C HIS A 66 6.02 4.02 6.83
N ALA A 67 5.86 3.97 8.14
CA ALA A 67 6.56 4.85 9.08
C ALA A 67 8.08 4.59 9.16
N GLU A 68 8.52 3.38 8.79
CA GLU A 68 9.93 3.00 8.79
C GLU A 68 10.46 2.75 7.38
N GLN A 69 11.78 2.59 7.27
CA GLN A 69 12.47 2.33 6.03
C GLN A 69 12.11 0.96 5.46
N MET A 70 12.33 0.77 4.17
CA MET A 70 12.21 -0.51 3.48
C MET A 70 10.84 -1.22 3.57
N GLY A 71 9.75 -0.47 3.80
CA GLY A 71 8.39 -0.98 3.91
C GLY A 71 8.06 -1.57 5.27
N ALA A 72 8.83 -1.22 6.31
CA ALA A 72 8.64 -1.70 7.67
C ALA A 72 7.83 -0.72 8.55
N GLY A 73 7.47 -1.18 9.75
CA GLY A 73 6.70 -0.39 10.70
C GLY A 73 5.21 -0.32 10.36
N VAL A 74 4.53 0.67 10.93
CA VAL A 74 3.08 0.85 10.74
C VAL A 74 2.76 1.43 9.37
N THR A 75 1.69 0.94 8.75
CA THR A 75 1.17 1.51 7.51
C THR A 75 0.36 2.77 7.83
N LEU A 76 0.85 3.91 7.37
CA LEU A 76 0.26 5.24 7.60
C LEU A 76 -0.88 5.55 6.62
N LYS A 77 -0.75 5.06 5.38
CA LYS A 77 -1.76 5.23 4.33
C LYS A 77 -1.65 4.10 3.32
N ALA A 78 -2.77 3.61 2.82
CA ALA A 78 -2.79 2.66 1.70
C ALA A 78 -4.02 2.87 0.83
N ASP A 79 -3.91 2.48 -0.44
CA ASP A 79 -5.01 2.42 -1.39
C ASP A 79 -4.75 1.30 -2.41
N GLN A 80 -5.81 0.71 -2.94
CA GLN A 80 -5.79 -0.33 -3.96
C GLN A 80 -6.62 0.03 -5.19
N THR A 81 -7.05 1.29 -5.29
CA THR A 81 -7.81 1.80 -6.42
C THR A 81 -6.86 2.09 -7.58
N PRO A 82 -7.06 1.47 -8.76
CA PRO A 82 -6.25 1.78 -9.92
C PRO A 82 -6.35 3.24 -10.32
N GLY A 83 -5.20 3.92 -10.34
CA GLY A 83 -5.08 5.29 -10.79
C GLY A 83 -5.21 5.43 -12.31
N LYS A 84 -5.21 6.68 -12.77
CA LYS A 84 -5.22 7.02 -14.20
C LYS A 84 -3.89 6.65 -14.85
N TRP A 85 -3.94 6.36 -16.15
CA TRP A 85 -2.75 6.24 -16.97
C TRP A 85 -2.04 7.59 -17.09
N THR A 86 -0.72 7.57 -16.97
CA THR A 86 0.17 8.73 -17.07
C THR A 86 1.34 8.39 -17.97
N MET A 87 1.76 9.33 -18.81
CA MET A 87 2.95 9.15 -19.65
C MET A 87 4.20 9.06 -18.78
N ILE A 88 5.14 8.21 -19.18
CA ILE A 88 6.42 8.12 -18.49
C ILE A 88 7.32 9.23 -19.04
N ALA A 89 7.50 10.29 -18.28
CA ALA A 89 8.38 11.37 -18.68
C ALA A 89 9.85 10.89 -18.75
N PRO A 90 10.58 11.21 -19.82
CA PRO A 90 11.99 10.84 -19.96
C PRO A 90 12.83 11.52 -18.88
N ASN A 91 14.00 10.94 -18.56
CA ASN A 91 14.93 11.44 -17.55
C ASN A 91 14.32 11.57 -16.15
N THR A 92 13.30 10.78 -15.85
CA THR A 92 12.74 10.65 -14.50
C THR A 92 13.09 9.31 -13.89
N THR A 93 13.04 9.23 -12.57
CA THR A 93 13.19 7.98 -11.84
C THR A 93 12.20 6.90 -12.30
N ALA A 94 10.98 7.31 -12.67
CA ALA A 94 9.98 6.41 -13.24
C ALA A 94 10.40 5.83 -14.60
N SER A 95 11.07 6.63 -15.45
CA SER A 95 11.63 6.13 -16.72
C SER A 95 12.72 5.09 -16.51
N VAL A 96 13.59 5.29 -15.53
CA VAL A 96 14.64 4.31 -15.18
C VAL A 96 14.01 3.04 -14.60
N ALA A 97 13.03 3.16 -13.72
CA ALA A 97 12.31 2.02 -13.16
C ALA A 97 11.63 1.19 -14.27
N PHE A 98 10.98 1.85 -15.22
CA PHE A 98 10.39 1.21 -16.39
C PHE A 98 11.43 0.48 -17.26
N GLN A 99 12.57 1.11 -17.55
CA GLN A 99 13.66 0.48 -18.31
C GLN A 99 14.22 -0.76 -17.59
N VAL A 100 14.43 -0.67 -16.27
CA VAL A 100 14.89 -1.81 -15.47
C VAL A 100 13.86 -2.93 -15.46
N ALA A 101 12.59 -2.63 -15.22
CA ALA A 101 11.51 -3.63 -15.20
C ALA A 101 11.34 -4.30 -16.57
N THR A 102 11.46 -3.54 -17.67
CA THR A 102 11.40 -4.08 -19.04
C THR A 102 12.69 -4.78 -19.47
N ALA A 103 13.84 -4.55 -18.85
CA ALA A 103 15.02 -5.36 -19.07
C ALA A 103 14.89 -6.73 -18.37
N LEU A 104 14.27 -6.74 -17.18
CA LEU A 104 14.08 -7.91 -16.33
C LEU A 104 12.84 -8.75 -16.69
N LYS A 105 12.41 -8.75 -17.97
CA LYS A 105 11.19 -9.40 -18.51
C LYS A 105 10.93 -10.86 -18.12
N THR A 106 11.84 -11.49 -17.37
CA THR A 106 11.69 -12.83 -16.76
C THR A 106 11.88 -12.74 -15.25
N PRO A 107 10.91 -13.23 -14.43
CA PRO A 107 11.11 -13.34 -12.99
C PRO A 107 12.25 -14.32 -12.69
N LEU A 108 13.11 -13.96 -11.73
CA LEU A 108 14.15 -14.88 -11.26
C LEU A 108 13.48 -16.03 -10.51
N LYS A 109 13.92 -17.27 -10.74
CA LYS A 109 13.53 -18.41 -9.90
C LYS A 109 14.12 -18.18 -8.50
N LYS A 110 13.27 -17.69 -7.57
CA LYS A 110 13.42 -17.53 -6.11
C LYS A 110 14.81 -17.09 -5.60
N ALA A 111 14.86 -15.90 -4.99
CA ALA A 111 15.24 -15.70 -3.58
C ALA A 111 15.30 -14.20 -3.26
N SER A 112 14.71 -13.83 -2.12
CA SER A 112 14.64 -12.47 -1.55
C SER A 112 13.61 -11.54 -2.23
N ALA A 113 12.37 -12.02 -2.35
CA ALA A 113 11.22 -11.15 -2.58
C ALA A 113 11.15 -10.08 -1.46
N LEU A 114 10.76 -8.86 -1.81
CA LEU A 114 10.32 -7.91 -0.78
C LEU A 114 9.25 -8.63 0.06
N PRO A 115 9.20 -8.46 1.39
CA PRO A 115 8.19 -9.10 2.24
C PRO A 115 6.81 -8.93 1.57
N PRO A 116 5.95 -9.96 1.52
CA PRO A 116 4.65 -9.82 0.85
C PRO A 116 3.94 -8.57 1.39
N PRO A 117 3.27 -7.77 0.52
CA PRO A 117 2.58 -6.58 0.98
C PRO A 117 1.63 -6.98 2.11
N PRO A 118 1.52 -6.20 3.21
CA PRO A 118 0.51 -6.46 4.21
C PRO A 118 -0.87 -6.52 3.52
N PRO A 119 -1.78 -7.39 3.98
CA PRO A 119 -3.14 -7.39 3.46
C PRO A 119 -3.70 -5.96 3.54
N PRO A 120 -4.54 -5.54 2.57
CA PRO A 120 -5.16 -4.23 2.63
C PRO A 120 -5.80 -4.02 4.00
N PRO A 121 -5.70 -2.81 4.60
CA PRO A 121 -6.48 -2.52 5.79
C PRO A 121 -7.95 -2.79 5.43
N SER A 122 -8.62 -3.63 6.23
CA SER A 122 -10.04 -3.87 6.10
C SER A 122 -10.76 -2.52 6.19
N THR A 123 -11.25 -2.01 5.07
CA THR A 123 -12.11 -0.83 5.07
C THR A 123 -13.31 -1.13 5.98
N PRO A 124 -13.59 -0.35 7.04
CA PRO A 124 -14.90 -0.45 7.66
C PRO A 124 -15.90 0.00 6.59
N THR A 125 -16.69 -0.95 6.11
CA THR A 125 -17.86 -0.68 5.27
C THR A 125 -18.70 0.37 5.97
N GLN A 126 -18.93 1.51 5.31
CA GLN A 126 -19.97 2.46 5.69
C GLN A 126 -21.33 1.74 5.67
N SER A 127 -21.70 1.12 6.78
CA SER A 127 -23.03 0.56 7.04
C SER A 127 -23.24 0.48 8.55
N GLU A 128 -22.96 1.57 9.26
CA GLU A 128 -23.35 1.76 10.67
C GLU A 128 -23.47 3.28 10.93
N VAL A 129 -24.24 3.95 10.08
CA VAL A 129 -24.84 5.26 10.39
C VAL A 129 -26.30 5.15 9.99
N ASP A 130 -27.08 4.41 10.79
CA ASP A 130 -28.48 4.74 11.03
C ASP A 130 -29.01 3.91 12.20
N GLN A 131 -29.93 4.51 12.93
CA GLN A 131 -30.69 3.96 14.07
C GLN A 131 -30.06 4.10 15.46
N ASN A 132 -30.06 5.33 15.97
CA ASN A 132 -30.40 5.57 17.38
C ASN A 132 -31.16 6.90 17.49
N VAL A 133 -32.44 6.87 17.12
CA VAL A 133 -33.43 7.89 17.47
C VAL A 133 -34.75 7.19 17.81
N ALA A 134 -35.28 7.55 18.98
CA ALA A 134 -36.58 7.19 19.57
C ALA A 134 -36.70 5.72 20.06
N GLU A 135 -37.28 5.38 21.20
CA GLU A 135 -38.15 6.13 22.12
C GLU A 135 -38.19 5.43 23.49
N ASP A 136 -38.68 6.20 24.44
CA ASP A 136 -38.91 6.03 25.87
C ASP A 136 -39.69 4.77 26.34
N THR A 137 -39.61 4.54 27.66
CA THR A 137 -40.63 3.95 28.56
C THR A 137 -40.42 2.53 29.14
N VAL A 138 -40.06 2.49 30.44
CA VAL A 138 -40.66 1.78 31.61
C VAL A 138 -41.46 0.48 31.31
N VAL A 139 -41.35 -0.70 31.97
CA VAL A 139 -41.53 -1.04 33.40
C VAL A 139 -41.13 -2.51 33.70
N ASN A 140 -40.64 -2.74 34.93
CA ASN A 140 -40.88 -3.85 35.89
C ASN A 140 -40.41 -5.31 35.69
N SER A 141 -39.58 -5.74 36.66
CA SER A 141 -39.93 -6.63 37.80
C SER A 141 -39.18 -7.96 37.96
N SER A 142 -38.46 -8.01 39.10
CA SER A 142 -38.43 -9.08 40.13
C SER A 142 -37.63 -10.37 39.90
N ASN A 143 -36.53 -10.52 40.65
CA ASN A 143 -36.37 -11.48 41.77
C ASN A 143 -35.03 -11.21 42.50
N ASP A 144 -35.04 -10.86 43.80
CA ASP A 144 -34.74 -11.72 44.98
C ASP A 144 -33.29 -12.30 44.94
N LYS A 145 -32.37 -12.19 45.92
CA LYS A 145 -32.40 -11.88 47.36
C LYS A 145 -30.95 -11.88 47.93
N ILE A 146 -30.68 -11.11 49.01
CA ILE A 146 -29.85 -11.41 50.23
C ILE A 146 -28.30 -11.49 50.05
N GLU A 147 -27.36 -11.05 50.93
CA GLU A 147 -27.22 -10.64 52.36
C GLU A 147 -25.96 -9.71 52.44
N GLU A 148 -25.99 -8.55 53.10
CA GLU A 148 -25.43 -8.27 54.45
C GLU A 148 -23.92 -8.54 54.69
N ASN A 149 -23.10 -7.49 54.81
CA ASN A 149 -22.34 -7.19 56.05
C ASN A 149 -21.45 -5.93 55.97
N LYS A 150 -21.56 -5.10 57.02
CA LYS A 150 -20.56 -4.26 57.73
C LYS A 150 -19.48 -3.53 56.92
N ASN A 151 -19.28 -2.23 57.10
CA ASN A 151 -19.10 -1.54 58.40
C ASN A 151 -19.29 -0.02 58.26
#